data_AF-A0AAP5Y3E5-F1
#
_entry.id   AF-A0AAP5Y3E5-F1
#
_cell.length_a   1.000
_cell.length_b   1.000
_cell.length_c   1.000
_cell.angle_alpha   90.00
_cell.angle_beta   90.00
_cell.angle_gamma   90.00
#
_symmetry.space_group_name_H-M   'P 1'
#
loop_
_entity.id
_entity.type
_entity.pdbx_description
1 polymer ?
#
loop_
_entity_poly.entity_id
_entity_poly.type
_entity_poly.pdbx_seq_one_letter_code
_entity_poly.pdbx_strand_id
1 'polypeptide(L)'
;MKRIYPKKWFLGSLTVLIPTFFIAAACGQNNGDKNKEDNKNNKSDTIEKPNPPKENPNPPKGGTKVQGDPVAFLDTQKGKIESDTLKLIEETKKQKENIEKTEEQTKQIEEKQAEINKELDKIKQNQASTDDQKSDKISEDIKKEKEKLEIEKEKLEKQKKEQDEKLLKEKERLSKLEEEKRQKELEKQKIILEKNRLHIQTVNDLNDVLAKIPNSLEIADQEKKLSINVATVLFHYRTKPPTFHYENFVKKIDNFDDQNYAITFSFPFEVKTVENNNDVSQRRLEGVELSVSKKGSDTKVTKRVNLFWDLEKSKKVQQNEEPELYQKELRPVFSKISPSILAYALVNSENEAVLNSVLFGDFNAAFSEVSLSVGLKDEFLGIKSLNDEEKFSFDIISATPDDENGTLKIKVKKTKFKEQKEQIGDLQEFTFSNLKKNNKSVAEFEFEVDSHKVWPQIRDKRIFKDNKHNKDGLTEVQKGLIAKIIFDSLYFKIKNPDPEVLLKEFLVKDHIKNNNFFPYPQIISLEWDGMIRNDAHKKISLKLENKKLIYSFELKYANLLPNSTLTPRDQTLQFSEYKTAEIKGEIPLDQFLI
;
A
#
# COMPACT_ATOMS: atom_id res chain seq x y z
N MET A 1 -50.07 -46.40 9.69
CA MET A 1 -49.17 -45.89 8.64
C MET A 1 -50.00 -45.44 7.45
N LYS A 2 -50.14 -44.13 7.22
CA LYS A 2 -50.82 -43.58 6.04
C LYS A 2 -49.79 -42.78 5.23
N ARG A 3 -49.48 -43.24 4.02
CA ARG A 3 -48.62 -42.55 3.06
C ARG A 3 -49.48 -41.60 2.23
N ILE A 4 -49.08 -40.33 2.22
CA ILE A 4 -49.65 -39.25 1.41
C ILE A 4 -48.62 -38.90 0.33
N TYR A 5 -49.08 -38.80 -0.92
CA TYR A 5 -48.31 -38.45 -2.10
C TYR A 5 -47.80 -36.99 -2.05
N PRO A 6 -46.61 -36.68 -2.61
CA PRO A 6 -46.09 -35.32 -2.64
C PRO A 6 -46.69 -34.50 -3.80
N LYS A 7 -47.19 -33.30 -3.48
CA LYS A 7 -47.60 -32.28 -4.44
C LYS A 7 -46.39 -31.43 -4.86
N LYS A 8 -46.26 -31.25 -6.18
CA LYS A 8 -45.41 -30.25 -6.84
C LYS A 8 -45.86 -28.84 -6.47
N TRP A 9 -44.91 -27.95 -6.20
CA TRP A 9 -45.10 -26.50 -6.30
C TRP A 9 -44.08 -25.92 -7.28
N PHE A 10 -44.64 -25.30 -8.32
CA PHE A 10 -44.01 -24.40 -9.27
C PHE A 10 -43.41 -23.21 -8.52
N LEU A 11 -42.12 -22.90 -8.72
CA LEU A 11 -41.60 -21.56 -8.45
C LEU A 11 -41.54 -20.80 -9.77
N GLY A 12 -42.35 -19.75 -9.84
CA GLY A 12 -42.32 -18.77 -10.92
C GLY A 12 -41.02 -17.98 -10.91
N SER A 13 -40.48 -17.76 -12.11
CA SER A 13 -39.39 -16.84 -12.39
C SER A 13 -39.79 -15.42 -12.01
N LEU A 14 -39.14 -14.84 -11.00
CA LEU A 14 -39.08 -13.39 -10.84
C LEU A 14 -37.79 -12.89 -11.51
N THR A 15 -37.99 -12.24 -12.64
CA THR A 15 -37.03 -11.38 -13.34
C THR A 15 -36.46 -10.32 -12.40
N VAL A 16 -35.15 -10.40 -12.13
CA VAL A 16 -34.39 -9.27 -11.57
C VAL A 16 -33.84 -8.48 -12.75
N LEU A 17 -34.37 -7.27 -12.91
CA LEU A 17 -33.85 -6.21 -13.79
C LEU A 17 -32.38 -5.93 -13.45
N ILE A 18 -31.49 -6.25 -14.38
CA ILE A 18 -30.09 -5.80 -14.38
C ILE A 18 -30.08 -4.41 -15.02
N PRO A 19 -29.61 -3.34 -14.34
CA PRO A 19 -29.29 -2.10 -15.03
C PRO A 19 -27.99 -2.31 -15.83
N THR A 20 -28.14 -2.50 -17.14
CA THR A 20 -27.05 -2.39 -18.11
C THR A 20 -26.58 -0.94 -18.19
N PHE A 21 -25.47 -0.62 -17.52
CA PHE A 21 -24.72 0.59 -17.84
C PHE A 21 -23.87 0.33 -19.09
N PHE A 22 -24.11 1.12 -20.13
CA PHE A 22 -23.35 1.15 -21.36
C PHE A 22 -21.90 1.57 -21.08
N ILE A 23 -20.95 0.68 -21.36
CA ILE A 23 -19.56 1.06 -21.62
C ILE A 23 -19.54 1.60 -23.05
N ALA A 24 -19.53 2.93 -23.19
CA ALA A 24 -19.25 3.56 -24.46
C ALA A 24 -17.77 3.36 -24.81
N ALA A 25 -17.50 2.32 -25.60
CA ALA A 25 -16.30 2.23 -26.40
C ALA A 25 -16.34 3.32 -27.47
N ALA A 26 -15.49 4.34 -27.36
CA ALA A 26 -15.24 5.25 -28.45
C ALA A 26 -14.16 4.63 -29.37
N CYS A 27 -14.60 3.76 -30.26
CA CYS A 27 -13.87 3.47 -31.50
C CYS A 27 -13.93 4.72 -32.39
N GLY A 28 -12.80 5.34 -32.65
CA GLY A 28 -12.64 6.34 -33.70
C GLY A 28 -12.08 5.69 -34.96
N GLN A 29 -12.93 5.11 -35.79
CA GLN A 29 -12.69 4.94 -37.21
C GLN A 29 -13.28 6.16 -37.92
N ASN A 30 -12.50 6.86 -38.74
CA ASN A 30 -13.03 7.38 -40.00
C ASN A 30 -11.94 7.54 -41.07
N ASN A 31 -12.34 7.15 -42.27
CA ASN A 31 -11.55 6.97 -43.49
C ASN A 31 -11.23 8.30 -44.21
N GLY A 32 -10.09 8.29 -44.91
CA GLY A 32 -9.86 8.76 -46.30
C GLY A 32 -10.19 10.21 -46.72
N ASP A 33 -9.19 10.94 -47.24
CA ASP A 33 -8.97 11.05 -48.69
C ASP A 33 -7.69 11.85 -49.07
N LYS A 34 -6.94 11.26 -50.02
CA LYS A 34 -6.11 11.78 -51.14
C LYS A 34 -5.28 13.08 -51.09
N ASN A 35 -4.01 12.86 -51.47
CA ASN A 35 -3.13 13.61 -52.39
C ASN A 35 -2.58 15.00 -52.00
N LYS A 36 -1.25 15.07 -51.81
CA LYS A 36 -0.27 15.51 -52.85
C LYS A 36 1.16 15.46 -52.33
N GLU A 37 2.06 14.95 -53.17
CA GLU A 37 3.51 15.16 -53.09
C GLU A 37 3.84 16.66 -53.18
N ASP A 38 4.88 17.10 -52.46
CA ASP A 38 5.99 17.79 -53.12
C ASP A 38 7.22 17.89 -52.21
N ASN A 39 8.36 17.55 -52.82
CA ASN A 39 9.72 17.74 -52.34
C ASN A 39 10.04 19.22 -52.04
N LYS A 40 10.84 19.48 -50.99
CA LYS A 40 12.05 20.32 -51.09
C LYS A 40 12.89 20.34 -49.81
N ASN A 41 14.16 19.98 -49.98
CA ASN A 41 15.28 20.35 -49.12
C ASN A 41 15.31 21.86 -48.82
N ASN A 42 15.74 22.23 -47.62
CA ASN A 42 16.89 23.14 -47.46
C ASN A 42 17.48 23.10 -46.05
N LYS A 43 18.81 23.00 -46.02
CA LYS A 43 19.69 23.32 -44.89
C LYS A 43 19.55 24.80 -44.53
N SER A 44 19.64 25.12 -43.24
CA SER A 44 20.41 26.27 -42.77
C SER A 44 20.78 26.10 -41.30
N ASP A 45 22.09 26.05 -41.05
CA ASP A 45 22.71 26.27 -39.75
C ASP A 45 22.39 27.67 -39.23
N THR A 46 21.93 27.79 -37.98
CA THR A 46 22.25 28.96 -37.15
C THR A 46 22.22 28.55 -35.68
N ILE A 47 23.39 28.65 -35.05
CA ILE A 47 23.59 28.50 -33.61
C ILE A 47 23.14 29.82 -32.96
N GLU A 48 22.03 29.81 -32.22
CA GLU A 48 21.70 30.88 -31.27
C GLU A 48 21.81 30.37 -29.82
N LYS A 49 22.56 31.13 -29.02
CA LYS A 49 22.75 30.92 -27.57
C LYS A 49 21.41 31.03 -26.83
N PRO A 50 21.14 30.20 -25.81
CA PRO A 50 19.94 30.37 -25.00
C PRO A 50 20.12 31.56 -24.03
N ASN A 51 19.23 32.54 -24.14
CA ASN A 51 18.92 33.45 -23.03
C ASN A 51 18.04 32.70 -22.01
N PRO A 52 18.22 32.92 -20.69
CA PRO A 52 17.38 32.29 -19.68
C PRO A 52 15.94 32.85 -19.71
N PRO A 53 14.90 32.04 -19.45
CA PRO A 53 13.52 32.53 -19.48
C PRO A 53 13.26 33.42 -18.26
N LYS A 54 12.69 34.61 -18.52
CA LYS A 54 11.99 35.41 -17.51
C LYS A 54 10.76 34.65 -17.05
N GLU A 55 10.61 34.49 -15.73
CA GLU A 55 9.36 34.09 -15.10
C GLU A 55 8.25 35.06 -15.48
N ASN A 56 7.12 34.54 -15.96
CA ASN A 56 5.86 35.27 -15.96
C ASN A 56 4.78 34.34 -15.36
N PRO A 57 4.03 34.79 -14.35
CA PRO A 57 3.08 33.97 -13.62
C PRO A 57 1.73 34.04 -14.33
N ASN A 58 1.31 32.96 -15.00
CA ASN A 58 -0.09 32.60 -15.14
C ASN A 58 -0.24 31.18 -15.75
N PRO A 59 -1.18 30.37 -15.26
CA PRO A 59 -1.35 28.99 -15.70
C PRO A 59 -2.06 28.94 -17.07
N PRO A 60 -1.64 28.09 -18.01
CA PRO A 60 -2.38 27.92 -19.26
C PRO A 60 -3.63 27.07 -18.98
N LYS A 61 -4.80 27.66 -19.27
CA LYS A 61 -6.05 26.94 -19.48
C LYS A 61 -5.97 26.20 -20.82
N GLY A 62 -6.21 24.89 -20.80
CA GLY A 62 -6.63 24.13 -21.98
C GLY A 62 -5.57 23.20 -22.58
N GLY A 63 -5.71 21.91 -22.26
CA GLY A 63 -5.72 20.82 -23.24
C GLY A 63 -4.58 20.70 -24.23
N THR A 64 -3.45 20.18 -23.78
CA THR A 64 -2.59 19.32 -24.61
C THR A 64 -2.24 18.11 -23.76
N LYS A 65 -2.60 16.89 -24.23
CA LYS A 65 -2.08 15.65 -23.65
C LYS A 65 -0.57 15.64 -23.90
N VAL A 66 0.20 16.17 -22.95
CA VAL A 66 1.61 15.85 -22.85
C VAL A 66 1.63 14.39 -22.40
N GLN A 67 1.96 13.50 -23.33
CA GLN A 67 2.37 12.13 -23.01
C GLN A 67 3.75 12.23 -22.35
N GLY A 68 3.78 12.80 -21.15
CA GLY A 68 4.96 12.86 -20.30
C GLY A 68 5.17 11.50 -19.66
N ASP A 69 6.41 11.19 -19.31
CA ASP A 69 6.74 10.03 -18.50
C ASP A 69 5.87 10.04 -17.22
N PRO A 70 4.98 9.04 -17.02
CA PRO A 70 4.09 9.00 -15.86
C PRO A 70 4.87 8.97 -14.54
N VAL A 71 6.11 8.46 -14.53
CA VAL A 71 6.96 8.46 -13.34
C VAL A 71 7.41 9.87 -12.99
N ALA A 72 7.86 10.65 -13.97
CA ALA A 72 8.29 12.04 -13.78
C ALA A 72 7.14 12.94 -13.28
N PHE A 73 5.91 12.68 -13.74
CA PHE A 73 4.71 13.35 -13.24
C PHE A 73 4.44 13.03 -11.76
N LEU A 74 4.50 11.75 -11.38
CA LEU A 74 4.32 11.33 -9.99
C LEU A 74 5.41 11.88 -9.06
N ASP A 75 6.66 11.96 -9.53
CA ASP A 75 7.76 12.56 -8.76
C ASP A 75 7.54 14.07 -8.51
N THR A 76 7.00 14.77 -9.51
CA THR A 76 6.62 16.18 -9.36
C THR A 76 5.51 16.35 -8.33
N GLN A 77 4.49 15.49 -8.35
CA GLN A 77 3.41 15.52 -7.36
C GLN A 77 3.92 15.21 -5.95
N LYS A 78 4.76 14.17 -5.81
CA LYS A 78 5.37 13.81 -4.52
C LYS A 78 6.17 14.97 -3.94
N GLY A 79 7.00 15.62 -4.76
CA GLY A 79 7.80 16.78 -4.32
C GLY A 79 6.93 17.95 -3.85
N LYS A 80 5.80 18.21 -4.53
CA LYS A 80 4.83 19.23 -4.08
C LYS A 80 4.21 18.88 -2.73
N ILE A 81 3.76 17.64 -2.57
CA ILE A 81 3.17 17.17 -1.30
C ILE A 81 4.18 17.22 -0.17
N GLU A 82 5.44 16.85 -0.39
CA GLU A 82 6.49 16.93 0.62
C GLU A 82 6.74 18.38 1.08
N SER A 83 6.77 19.32 0.13
CA SER A 83 6.89 20.75 0.45
C SER A 83 5.68 21.26 1.26
N ASP A 84 4.47 20.89 0.85
CA ASP A 84 3.25 21.33 1.51
C ASP A 84 3.09 20.70 2.91
N THR A 85 3.55 19.46 3.10
CA THR A 85 3.57 18.79 4.41
C THR A 85 4.55 19.45 5.36
N LEU A 86 5.72 19.90 4.89
CA LEU A 86 6.69 20.64 5.72
C LEU A 86 6.11 21.96 6.24
N LYS A 87 5.45 22.73 5.37
CA LYS A 87 4.76 23.97 5.78
C LYS A 87 3.71 23.67 6.85
N LEU A 88 2.92 22.62 6.66
CA LEU A 88 1.85 22.24 7.57
C LEU A 88 2.37 21.78 8.94
N ILE A 89 3.53 21.09 8.98
CA ILE A 89 4.22 20.74 10.23
C ILE A 89 4.60 22.01 11.01
N GLU A 90 5.13 23.02 10.33
CA GLU A 90 5.51 24.29 10.97
C GLU A 90 4.27 25.05 11.49
N GLU A 91 3.19 25.09 10.70
CA GLU A 91 1.91 25.69 11.12
C GLU A 91 1.29 24.97 12.32
N THR A 92 1.35 23.64 12.34
CA THR A 92 0.85 22.82 13.46
C THR A 92 1.64 23.12 14.74
N LYS A 93 2.97 23.27 14.64
CA LYS A 93 3.82 23.63 15.77
C LYS A 93 3.46 25.02 16.32
N LYS A 94 3.34 26.03 15.45
CA LYS A 94 2.89 27.38 15.84
C LYS A 94 1.51 27.38 16.48
N GLN A 95 0.61 26.54 15.98
CA GLN A 95 -0.75 26.43 16.54
C GLN A 95 -0.75 25.80 17.94
N LYS A 96 0.12 24.81 18.21
CA LYS A 96 0.30 24.23 19.56
C LYS A 96 0.85 25.26 20.54
N GLU A 97 1.86 26.04 20.13
CA GLU A 97 2.41 27.13 20.94
C GLU A 97 1.36 28.22 21.28
N ASN A 98 0.44 28.51 20.36
CA ASN A 98 -0.66 29.44 20.62
C ASN A 98 -1.64 28.88 21.66
N ILE A 99 -2.00 27.59 21.54
CA ILE A 99 -2.89 26.91 22.50
C ILE A 99 -2.27 26.95 23.90
N GLU A 100 -0.98 26.61 24.04
CA GLU A 100 -0.28 26.65 25.34
C GLU A 100 -0.33 28.05 25.99
N LYS A 101 -0.13 29.12 25.20
CA LYS A 101 -0.24 30.50 25.70
C LYS A 101 -1.67 30.85 26.14
N THR A 102 -2.66 30.43 25.38
CA THR A 102 -4.07 30.67 25.66
C THR A 102 -4.54 29.88 26.89
N GLU A 103 -4.06 28.63 27.07
CA GLU A 103 -4.31 27.82 28.28
C GLU A 103 -3.68 28.45 29.53
N GLU A 104 -2.45 28.94 29.44
CA GLU A 104 -1.78 29.62 30.56
C GLU A 104 -2.52 30.91 30.96
N GLN A 105 -2.97 31.71 29.99
CA GLN A 105 -3.79 32.90 30.25
C GLN A 105 -5.13 32.54 30.90
N THR A 106 -5.76 31.45 30.47
CA THR A 106 -7.02 30.95 31.05
C THR A 106 -6.81 30.53 32.51
N LYS A 107 -5.72 29.81 32.79
CA LYS A 107 -5.36 29.38 34.15
C LYS A 107 -5.12 30.57 35.09
N GLN A 108 -4.43 31.62 34.63
CA GLN A 108 -4.22 32.84 35.42
C GLN A 108 -5.54 33.56 35.76
N ILE A 109 -6.53 33.53 34.85
CA ILE A 109 -7.88 34.07 35.11
C ILE A 109 -8.60 33.22 36.17
N GLU A 110 -8.49 31.89 36.08
CA GLU A 110 -9.10 30.97 37.06
C GLU A 110 -8.49 31.11 38.46
N GLU A 111 -7.16 31.26 38.56
CA GLU A 111 -6.47 31.50 39.83
C GLU A 111 -6.94 32.80 40.50
N LYS A 112 -7.02 33.90 39.73
CA LYS A 112 -7.55 35.18 40.21
C LYS A 112 -9.02 35.07 40.65
N GLN A 113 -9.84 34.35 39.88
CA GLN A 113 -11.24 34.15 40.22
C GLN A 113 -11.40 33.31 41.50
N ALA A 114 -10.53 32.31 41.72
CA ALA A 114 -10.51 31.51 42.94
C ALA A 114 -10.07 32.35 44.17
N GLU A 115 -9.12 33.26 44.00
CA GLU A 115 -8.68 34.18 45.05
C GLU A 115 -9.80 35.15 45.47
N ILE A 116 -10.49 35.77 44.51
CA ILE A 116 -11.65 36.63 44.77
C ILE A 116 -12.79 35.86 45.46
N ASN A 117 -13.06 34.61 45.04
CA ASN A 117 -14.07 33.78 45.71
C ASN A 117 -13.68 33.49 47.18
N LYS A 118 -12.40 33.21 47.46
CA LYS A 118 -11.92 33.04 48.85
C LYS A 118 -12.07 34.32 49.67
N GLU A 119 -11.82 35.49 49.10
CA GLU A 119 -12.03 36.77 49.80
C GLU A 119 -13.51 37.05 50.06
N LEU A 120 -14.38 36.83 49.07
CA LEU A 120 -15.84 36.93 49.24
C LEU A 120 -16.37 35.99 50.33
N ASP A 121 -15.84 34.77 50.42
CA ASP A 121 -16.22 33.80 51.45
C ASP A 121 -15.72 34.20 52.85
N LYS A 122 -14.51 34.78 52.96
CA LYS A 122 -14.01 35.37 54.22
C LYS A 122 -14.89 36.53 54.70
N ILE A 123 -15.32 37.42 53.79
CA ILE A 123 -16.22 38.54 54.11
C ILE A 123 -17.57 38.01 54.62
N LYS A 124 -18.11 36.95 54.00
CA LYS A 124 -19.35 36.29 54.45
C LYS A 124 -19.22 35.62 55.82
N GLN A 125 -18.07 34.97 56.10
CA GLN A 125 -17.81 34.33 57.40
C GLN A 125 -17.66 35.36 58.53
N ASN A 126 -17.00 36.50 58.26
CA ASN A 126 -16.82 37.57 59.24
C ASN A 126 -18.10 38.38 59.52
N GLN A 127 -19.08 38.38 58.61
CA GLN A 127 -20.41 38.96 58.83
C GLN A 127 -21.28 38.17 59.82
N ALA A 128 -20.98 36.89 60.08
CA ALA A 128 -21.77 36.05 60.98
C ALA A 128 -21.30 36.11 62.45
N SER A 129 -20.20 36.80 62.77
CA SER A 129 -19.52 36.73 64.07
C SER A 129 -19.33 38.06 64.80
N THR A 130 -19.98 39.14 64.37
CA THR A 130 -19.94 40.45 65.07
C THR A 130 -21.32 40.83 65.59
N ASP A 131 -21.68 40.29 66.76
CA ASP A 131 -22.54 41.01 67.71
C ASP A 131 -21.67 41.99 68.50
N ASP A 132 -22.24 43.16 68.75
CA ASP A 132 -21.78 44.25 69.62
C ASP A 132 -20.77 45.30 69.12
N GLN A 133 -21.35 46.48 68.87
CA GLN A 133 -20.88 47.79 69.32
C GLN A 133 -19.50 48.28 68.83
N LYS A 134 -19.41 48.60 67.53
CA LYS A 134 -18.88 49.90 67.03
C LYS A 134 -18.92 49.95 65.50
N SER A 135 -19.44 51.09 65.01
CA SER A 135 -19.16 51.68 63.69
C SER A 135 -20.09 51.33 62.53
N ASP A 136 -21.06 52.21 62.29
CA ASP A 136 -21.77 52.33 60.99
C ASP A 136 -20.79 52.59 59.81
N LYS A 137 -19.59 53.14 60.08
CA LYS A 137 -18.53 53.31 59.06
C LYS A 137 -17.86 51.99 58.66
N ILE A 138 -17.69 51.03 59.58
CA ILE A 138 -17.10 49.72 59.28
C ILE A 138 -18.07 48.89 58.41
N SER A 139 -19.37 49.04 58.63
CA SER A 139 -20.43 48.39 57.84
C SER A 139 -20.49 48.90 56.39
N GLU A 140 -20.33 50.21 56.15
CA GLU A 140 -20.31 50.79 54.81
C GLU A 140 -19.06 50.41 54.00
N ASP A 141 -17.88 50.36 54.65
CA ASP A 141 -16.63 50.01 53.99
C ASP A 141 -16.62 48.53 53.55
N ILE A 142 -17.12 47.62 54.39
CA ILE A 142 -17.29 46.19 54.04
C ILE A 142 -18.28 46.01 52.88
N LYS A 143 -19.35 46.82 52.83
CA LYS A 143 -20.33 46.80 51.73
C LYS A 143 -19.71 47.23 50.40
N LYS A 144 -18.92 48.31 50.40
CA LYS A 144 -18.20 48.81 49.22
C LYS A 144 -17.13 47.82 48.74
N GLU A 145 -16.43 47.17 49.66
CA GLU A 145 -15.41 46.16 49.33
C GLU A 145 -16.04 44.92 48.68
N LYS A 146 -17.17 44.44 49.21
CA LYS A 146 -17.94 43.34 48.61
C LYS A 146 -18.46 43.70 47.21
N GLU A 147 -19.02 44.89 47.04
CA GLU A 147 -19.54 45.36 45.74
C GLU A 147 -18.41 45.50 44.70
N LYS A 148 -17.22 45.94 45.13
CA LYS A 148 -16.01 45.98 44.29
C LYS A 148 -15.55 44.59 43.85
N LEU A 149 -15.51 43.62 44.76
CA LEU A 149 -15.14 42.22 44.47
C LEU A 149 -16.18 41.52 43.59
N GLU A 150 -17.47 41.82 43.74
CA GLU A 150 -18.53 41.31 42.85
C GLU A 150 -18.42 41.86 41.42
N ILE A 151 -18.12 43.16 41.26
CA ILE A 151 -17.85 43.77 39.94
C ILE A 151 -16.59 43.17 39.28
N GLU A 152 -15.54 42.92 40.07
CA GLU A 152 -14.30 42.33 39.58
C GLU A 152 -14.49 40.86 39.18
N LYS A 153 -15.28 40.10 39.94
CA LYS A 153 -15.69 38.73 39.60
C LYS A 153 -16.46 38.68 38.28
N GLU A 154 -17.42 39.58 38.06
CA GLU A 154 -18.21 39.62 36.83
C GLU A 154 -17.35 39.97 35.60
N LYS A 155 -16.36 40.88 35.77
CA LYS A 155 -15.36 41.18 34.72
C LYS A 155 -14.48 39.96 34.39
N LEU A 156 -13.99 39.25 35.40
CA LEU A 156 -13.18 38.04 35.19
C LEU A 156 -14.01 36.91 34.56
N GLU A 157 -15.30 36.78 34.91
CA GLU A 157 -16.17 35.78 34.31
C GLU A 157 -16.43 36.06 32.82
N LYS A 158 -16.52 37.34 32.43
CA LYS A 158 -16.59 37.73 31.03
C LYS A 158 -15.28 37.47 30.28
N GLN A 159 -14.13 37.82 30.87
CA GLN A 159 -12.81 37.53 30.31
C GLN A 159 -12.56 36.03 30.16
N LYS A 160 -13.01 35.22 31.13
CA LYS A 160 -12.94 33.76 31.07
C LYS A 160 -13.72 33.21 29.87
N LYS A 161 -14.97 33.66 29.68
CA LYS A 161 -15.79 33.25 28.52
C LYS A 161 -15.13 33.59 27.18
N GLU A 162 -14.54 34.78 27.06
CA GLU A 162 -13.82 35.20 25.85
C GLU A 162 -12.56 34.36 25.60
N GLN A 163 -11.80 34.02 26.66
CA GLN A 163 -10.64 33.12 26.56
C GLN A 163 -11.03 31.68 26.22
N ASP A 164 -12.07 31.15 26.85
CA ASP A 164 -12.58 29.81 26.57
C ASP A 164 -13.02 29.67 25.10
N GLU A 165 -13.67 30.71 24.53
CA GLU A 165 -14.06 30.73 23.12
C GLU A 165 -12.84 30.80 22.18
N LYS A 166 -11.81 31.57 22.56
CA LYS A 166 -10.56 31.67 21.81
C LYS A 166 -9.81 30.33 21.81
N LEU A 167 -9.68 29.71 22.98
CA LEU A 167 -9.06 28.40 23.15
C LEU A 167 -9.77 27.33 22.31
N LEU A 168 -11.11 27.40 22.26
CA LEU A 168 -11.90 26.50 21.43
C LEU A 168 -11.58 26.65 19.94
N LYS A 169 -11.58 27.89 19.42
CA LYS A 169 -11.24 28.16 18.01
C LYS A 169 -9.81 27.71 17.67
N GLU A 170 -8.88 27.86 18.60
CA GLU A 170 -7.50 27.41 18.43
C GLU A 170 -7.39 25.87 18.39
N LYS A 171 -8.14 25.16 19.25
CA LYS A 171 -8.24 23.69 19.24
C LYS A 171 -8.90 23.16 17.97
N GLU A 172 -9.98 23.79 17.50
CA GLU A 172 -10.60 23.44 16.22
C GLU A 172 -9.61 23.62 15.04
N ARG A 173 -8.84 24.70 15.04
CA ARG A 173 -7.82 24.95 14.01
C ARG A 173 -6.72 23.88 14.05
N LEU A 174 -6.25 23.50 15.24
CA LEU A 174 -5.28 22.42 15.38
C LEU A 174 -5.82 21.09 14.83
N SER A 175 -7.06 20.74 15.17
CA SER A 175 -7.70 19.52 14.67
C SER A 175 -7.78 19.49 13.14
N LYS A 176 -8.10 20.62 12.49
CA LYS A 176 -8.10 20.75 11.02
C LYS A 176 -6.71 20.57 10.41
N LEU A 177 -5.68 21.16 11.03
CA LEU A 177 -4.29 21.03 10.58
C LEU A 177 -3.79 19.58 10.71
N GLU A 178 -4.12 18.91 11.81
CA GLU A 178 -3.77 17.50 12.03
C GLU A 178 -4.47 16.57 11.02
N GLU A 179 -5.74 16.84 10.71
CA GLU A 179 -6.48 16.12 9.65
C GLU A 179 -5.85 16.33 8.27
N GLU A 180 -5.53 17.58 7.91
CA GLU A 180 -4.88 17.88 6.62
C GLU A 180 -3.51 17.19 6.51
N LYS A 181 -2.75 17.14 7.62
CA LYS A 181 -1.45 16.46 7.68
C LYS A 181 -1.61 14.98 7.41
N ARG A 182 -2.63 14.35 8.02
CA ARG A 182 -2.94 12.95 7.81
C ARG A 182 -3.37 12.68 6.37
N GLN A 183 -4.23 13.51 5.79
CA GLN A 183 -4.63 13.36 4.38
C GLN A 183 -3.45 13.44 3.42
N LYS A 184 -2.51 14.38 3.64
CA LYS A 184 -1.31 14.50 2.82
C LYS A 184 -0.38 13.29 2.95
N GLU A 185 -0.25 12.71 4.14
CA GLU A 185 0.55 11.49 4.32
C GLU A 185 -0.09 10.29 3.59
N LEU A 186 -1.42 10.16 3.64
CA LEU A 186 -2.15 9.15 2.87
C LEU A 186 -2.03 9.36 1.36
N GLU A 187 -2.09 10.61 0.89
CA GLU A 187 -1.89 10.96 -0.53
C GLU A 187 -0.45 10.64 -0.98
N LYS A 188 0.54 10.96 -0.15
CA LYS A 188 1.94 10.60 -0.36
C LYS A 188 2.10 9.09 -0.49
N GLN A 189 1.49 8.32 0.41
CA GLN A 189 1.51 6.86 0.36
C GLN A 189 0.93 6.34 -0.96
N LYS A 190 -0.23 6.88 -1.39
CA LYS A 190 -0.88 6.49 -2.66
C LYS A 190 0.02 6.75 -3.87
N ILE A 191 0.67 7.91 -3.95
CA ILE A 191 1.59 8.23 -5.05
C ILE A 191 2.80 7.30 -5.05
N ILE A 192 3.35 6.98 -3.87
CA ILE A 192 4.47 6.03 -3.74
C ILE A 192 4.05 4.63 -4.23
N LEU A 193 2.87 4.17 -3.82
CA LEU A 193 2.31 2.88 -4.26
C LEU A 193 2.07 2.88 -5.77
N GLU A 194 1.52 3.95 -6.33
CA GLU A 194 1.29 4.08 -7.78
C GLU A 194 2.60 4.07 -8.59
N LYS A 195 3.61 4.79 -8.12
CA LYS A 195 4.95 4.75 -8.72
C LYS A 195 5.52 3.33 -8.68
N ASN A 196 5.37 2.64 -7.55
CA ASN A 196 5.87 1.26 -7.42
C ASN A 196 5.08 0.27 -8.30
N ARG A 197 3.77 0.46 -8.48
CA ARG A 197 2.97 -0.33 -9.44
C ARG A 197 3.49 -0.18 -10.86
N LEU A 198 3.77 1.04 -11.30
CA LEU A 198 4.33 1.29 -12.64
C LEU A 198 5.72 0.66 -12.80
N HIS A 199 6.55 0.70 -11.76
CA HIS A 199 7.84 0.01 -11.75
C HIS A 199 7.68 -1.50 -11.88
N ILE A 200 6.83 -2.11 -11.06
CA ILE A 200 6.51 -3.55 -11.12
C ILE A 200 5.99 -3.95 -12.50
N GLN A 201 5.08 -3.16 -13.08
CA GLN A 201 4.58 -3.40 -14.43
C GLN A 201 5.71 -3.38 -15.46
N THR A 202 6.61 -2.38 -15.37
CA THR A 202 7.78 -2.29 -16.26
C THR A 202 8.70 -3.50 -16.10
N VAL A 203 8.95 -3.96 -14.87
CA VAL A 203 9.74 -5.17 -14.59
C VAL A 203 9.08 -6.41 -15.19
N ASN A 204 7.76 -6.56 -15.07
CA ASN A 204 7.02 -7.68 -15.65
C ASN A 204 7.09 -7.67 -17.18
N ASP A 205 6.86 -6.51 -17.81
CA ASP A 205 6.99 -6.34 -19.27
C ASP A 205 8.41 -6.72 -19.73
N LEU A 206 9.44 -6.33 -18.97
CA LEU A 206 10.83 -6.67 -19.26
C LEU A 206 11.11 -8.16 -19.07
N ASN A 207 10.55 -8.81 -18.05
CA ASN A 207 10.67 -10.25 -17.83
C ASN A 207 10.00 -11.05 -18.96
N ASP A 208 8.87 -10.59 -19.49
CA ASP A 208 8.21 -11.18 -20.66
C ASP A 208 9.07 -11.08 -21.92
N VAL A 209 9.80 -9.98 -22.08
CA VAL A 209 10.80 -9.82 -23.15
C VAL A 209 12.00 -10.74 -22.91
N LEU A 210 12.52 -10.80 -21.69
CA LEU A 210 13.65 -11.63 -21.29
C LEU A 210 13.37 -13.13 -21.50
N ALA A 211 12.13 -13.56 -21.27
CA ALA A 211 11.66 -14.92 -21.45
C ALA A 211 11.62 -15.36 -22.93
N LYS A 212 11.56 -14.41 -23.88
CA LYS A 212 11.65 -14.71 -25.33
C LYS A 212 13.08 -14.97 -25.79
N ILE A 213 14.07 -14.50 -25.03
CA ILE A 213 15.48 -14.73 -25.34
C ILE A 213 15.83 -16.17 -24.93
N PRO A 214 16.55 -16.97 -25.74
CA PRO A 214 17.01 -18.30 -25.34
C PRO A 214 17.97 -18.27 -24.14
N ASN A 215 18.14 -19.38 -23.42
CA ASN A 215 19.14 -19.49 -22.35
C ASN A 215 20.52 -19.88 -22.88
N SER A 216 20.57 -20.41 -24.10
CA SER A 216 21.79 -20.73 -24.83
C SER A 216 21.91 -19.84 -26.05
N LEU A 217 22.96 -19.04 -26.13
CA LEU A 217 23.20 -18.11 -27.23
C LEU A 217 24.47 -18.49 -27.97
N GLU A 218 24.38 -18.51 -29.29
CA GLU A 218 25.55 -18.72 -30.14
C GLU A 218 26.36 -17.42 -30.22
N ILE A 219 27.68 -17.49 -30.02
CA ILE A 219 28.60 -16.38 -30.22
C ILE A 219 28.53 -15.94 -31.70
N ALA A 220 28.70 -14.65 -31.98
CA ALA A 220 28.72 -14.13 -33.34
C ALA A 220 29.94 -14.63 -34.13
N ASP A 221 29.81 -14.84 -35.44
CA ASP A 221 30.91 -15.39 -36.26
C ASP A 221 32.17 -14.51 -36.27
N GLN A 222 32.00 -13.19 -36.13
CA GLN A 222 33.14 -12.26 -36.01
C GLN A 222 33.93 -12.55 -34.73
N GLU A 223 33.24 -12.70 -33.61
CA GLU A 223 33.86 -13.01 -32.32
C GLU A 223 34.48 -14.42 -32.31
N LYS A 224 33.83 -15.43 -32.92
CA LYS A 224 34.40 -16.77 -33.06
C LYS A 224 35.77 -16.77 -33.76
N LYS A 225 35.97 -15.89 -34.74
CA LYS A 225 37.22 -15.78 -35.50
C LYS A 225 38.34 -15.10 -34.71
N LEU A 226 38.00 -14.18 -33.83
CA LEU A 226 38.95 -13.44 -32.99
C LEU A 226 39.38 -14.24 -31.76
N SER A 227 38.56 -15.20 -31.33
CA SER A 227 38.62 -15.80 -30.01
C SER A 227 38.67 -17.34 -30.06
N ILE A 228 39.89 -17.90 -30.02
CA ILE A 228 40.13 -19.35 -30.04
C ILE A 228 40.09 -19.96 -28.63
N ASN A 229 40.44 -19.18 -27.59
CA ASN A 229 40.51 -19.64 -26.21
C ASN A 229 39.43 -18.95 -25.35
N VAL A 230 38.53 -19.74 -24.75
CA VAL A 230 37.35 -19.24 -24.02
C VAL A 230 37.74 -18.59 -22.70
N ALA A 231 38.77 -19.09 -22.01
CA ALA A 231 39.29 -18.47 -20.80
C ALA A 231 39.91 -17.09 -21.07
N THR A 232 40.57 -16.92 -22.21
CA THR A 232 41.13 -15.63 -22.63
C THR A 232 40.03 -14.62 -22.90
N VAL A 233 38.93 -15.06 -23.51
CA VAL A 233 37.75 -14.23 -23.77
C VAL A 233 37.10 -13.76 -22.48
N LEU A 234 36.87 -14.68 -21.54
CA LEU A 234 36.33 -14.35 -20.22
C LEU A 234 37.22 -13.34 -19.48
N PHE A 235 38.54 -13.53 -19.54
CA PHE A 235 39.51 -12.60 -18.96
C PHE A 235 39.42 -11.20 -19.59
N HIS A 236 39.33 -11.12 -20.92
CA HIS A 236 39.21 -9.83 -21.62
C HIS A 236 37.92 -9.11 -21.24
N TYR A 237 36.78 -9.80 -21.20
CA TYR A 237 35.51 -9.15 -20.86
C TYR A 237 35.37 -8.78 -19.39
N ARG A 238 36.04 -9.48 -18.48
CA ARG A 238 36.14 -9.07 -17.07
C ARG A 238 37.01 -7.82 -16.90
N THR A 239 38.10 -7.71 -17.65
CA THR A 239 39.07 -6.61 -17.50
C THR A 239 38.71 -5.37 -18.31
N LYS A 240 38.06 -5.54 -19.46
CA LYS A 240 37.58 -4.47 -20.34
C LYS A 240 36.18 -4.82 -20.85
N PRO A 241 35.14 -4.47 -20.09
CA PRO A 241 33.76 -4.69 -20.52
C PRO A 241 33.50 -3.93 -21.82
N PRO A 242 32.92 -4.57 -22.83
CA PRO A 242 32.68 -3.92 -24.11
C PRO A 242 31.48 -2.99 -24.04
N THR A 243 31.55 -1.86 -24.77
CA THR A 243 30.46 -0.87 -24.90
C THR A 243 29.64 -1.04 -26.18
N PHE A 244 29.79 -2.18 -26.87
CA PHE A 244 29.20 -2.41 -28.19
C PHE A 244 27.81 -3.08 -28.13
N HIS A 245 27.07 -3.00 -29.23
CA HIS A 245 25.76 -3.67 -29.39
C HIS A 245 25.89 -5.20 -29.27
N TYR A 246 24.88 -5.87 -28.71
CA TYR A 246 24.96 -7.30 -28.40
C TYR A 246 25.20 -8.20 -29.63
N GLU A 247 24.75 -7.78 -30.80
CA GLU A 247 24.91 -8.49 -32.10
C GLU A 247 26.37 -8.65 -32.53
N ASN A 248 27.26 -7.80 -32.02
CA ASN A 248 28.69 -7.94 -32.28
C ASN A 248 29.30 -9.13 -31.50
N PHE A 249 28.57 -9.66 -30.53
CA PHE A 249 29.06 -10.64 -29.58
C PHE A 249 28.31 -11.97 -29.63
N VAL A 250 26.99 -11.94 -29.75
CA VAL A 250 26.16 -13.12 -30.00
C VAL A 250 25.44 -12.98 -31.34
N LYS A 251 25.11 -14.11 -31.96
CA LYS A 251 24.26 -14.15 -33.15
C LYS A 251 22.97 -13.39 -32.85
N LYS A 252 22.53 -12.58 -33.82
CA LYS A 252 21.30 -11.77 -33.71
C LYS A 252 20.14 -12.66 -33.24
N ILE A 253 19.45 -12.19 -32.20
CA ILE A 253 18.24 -12.84 -31.68
C ILE A 253 17.09 -12.44 -32.61
N ASP A 254 16.48 -13.43 -33.25
CA ASP A 254 15.38 -13.20 -34.20
C ASP A 254 14.17 -12.58 -33.51
N ASN A 255 13.53 -11.61 -34.18
CA ASN A 255 12.33 -10.90 -33.70
C ASN A 255 12.48 -10.18 -32.35
N PHE A 256 13.70 -9.89 -31.90
CA PHE A 256 13.93 -9.02 -30.75
C PHE A 256 13.66 -7.55 -31.13
N ASP A 257 12.96 -6.81 -30.27
CA ASP A 257 12.62 -5.41 -30.48
C ASP A 257 13.77 -4.50 -30.05
N ASP A 258 14.76 -4.38 -30.93
CA ASP A 258 15.92 -3.50 -30.79
C ASP A 258 15.53 -2.02 -30.73
N GLN A 259 14.31 -1.63 -31.11
CA GLN A 259 13.89 -0.23 -31.10
C GLN A 259 13.52 0.23 -29.70
N ASN A 260 12.83 -0.61 -28.93
CA ASN A 260 12.34 -0.28 -27.60
C ASN A 260 13.20 -0.83 -26.46
N TYR A 261 14.02 -1.85 -26.70
CA TYR A 261 14.79 -2.54 -25.68
C TYR A 261 16.29 -2.59 -25.99
N ALA A 262 17.09 -2.79 -24.96
CA ALA A 262 18.53 -2.98 -25.04
C ALA A 262 18.94 -4.26 -24.29
N ILE A 263 19.89 -5.01 -24.86
CA ILE A 263 20.52 -6.18 -24.24
C ILE A 263 21.95 -5.82 -23.87
N THR A 264 22.36 -6.15 -22.64
CA THR A 264 23.75 -6.06 -22.20
C THR A 264 24.20 -7.36 -21.54
N PHE A 265 25.51 -7.64 -21.59
CA PHE A 265 26.11 -8.82 -20.97
C PHE A 265 27.11 -8.41 -19.88
N SER A 266 27.07 -9.11 -18.75
CA SER A 266 28.01 -9.00 -17.63
C SER A 266 28.63 -10.37 -17.34
N PHE A 267 29.91 -10.37 -16.95
CA PHE A 267 30.71 -11.57 -16.74
C PHE A 267 31.18 -11.69 -15.30
N PRO A 268 30.29 -12.03 -14.35
CA PRO A 268 30.63 -12.11 -12.94
C PRO A 268 31.68 -13.21 -12.66
N PHE A 269 32.23 -13.24 -11.44
CA PHE A 269 33.35 -14.12 -11.09
C PHE A 269 33.01 -15.62 -11.19
N GLU A 270 31.73 -15.95 -11.03
CA GLU A 270 31.18 -17.31 -11.06
C GLU A 270 31.03 -17.89 -12.46
N VAL A 271 31.24 -17.09 -13.52
CA VAL A 271 31.21 -17.59 -14.91
C VAL A 271 32.28 -18.66 -15.08
N LYS A 272 31.87 -19.82 -15.58
CA LYS A 272 32.75 -20.98 -15.80
C LYS A 272 33.08 -21.13 -17.28
N THR A 273 34.31 -21.50 -17.56
CA THR A 273 34.76 -21.85 -18.90
C THR A 273 34.73 -23.36 -19.07
N VAL A 274 34.12 -23.84 -20.13
CA VAL A 274 34.23 -25.23 -20.55
C VAL A 274 35.01 -25.25 -21.85
N GLU A 275 36.16 -25.92 -21.83
CA GLU A 275 37.03 -26.09 -22.99
C GLU A 275 36.96 -27.54 -23.51
N ASN A 276 37.38 -27.73 -24.75
CA ASN A 276 37.40 -29.05 -25.38
C ASN A 276 38.18 -30.06 -24.53
N ASN A 277 37.63 -31.26 -24.40
CA ASN A 277 38.37 -32.44 -23.96
C ASN A 277 38.16 -33.57 -24.98
N ASN A 278 38.92 -34.66 -24.88
CA ASN A 278 38.97 -35.72 -25.91
C ASN A 278 37.59 -36.34 -26.27
N ASP A 279 36.58 -36.24 -25.38
CA ASP A 279 35.22 -36.76 -25.60
C ASP A 279 34.15 -35.69 -25.93
N VAL A 280 34.44 -34.40 -25.77
CA VAL A 280 33.45 -33.32 -25.95
C VAL A 280 34.07 -32.14 -26.70
N SER A 281 33.57 -31.88 -27.90
CA SER A 281 33.96 -30.73 -28.75
C SER A 281 33.11 -29.50 -28.45
N GLN A 282 33.07 -29.04 -27.20
CA GLN A 282 32.28 -27.88 -26.79
C GLN A 282 33.12 -26.81 -26.10
N ARG A 283 33.06 -25.59 -26.64
CA ARG A 283 33.58 -24.36 -26.06
C ARG A 283 32.42 -23.50 -25.60
N ARG A 284 32.28 -23.27 -24.30
CA ARG A 284 31.21 -22.44 -23.74
C ARG A 284 31.60 -21.65 -22.50
N LEU A 285 30.91 -20.53 -22.31
CA LEU A 285 30.85 -19.80 -21.04
C LEU A 285 29.52 -20.10 -20.37
N GLU A 286 29.57 -20.62 -19.15
CA GLU A 286 28.38 -20.91 -18.35
C GLU A 286 28.12 -19.82 -17.32
N GLY A 287 26.86 -19.43 -17.16
CA GLY A 287 26.44 -18.50 -16.12
C GLY A 287 26.77 -17.03 -16.43
N VAL A 288 26.86 -16.67 -17.71
CA VAL A 288 26.98 -15.26 -18.13
C VAL A 288 25.67 -14.54 -17.80
N GLU A 289 25.75 -13.34 -17.24
CA GLU A 289 24.55 -12.57 -16.92
C GLU A 289 24.15 -11.73 -18.14
N LEU A 290 22.91 -11.93 -18.60
CA LEU A 290 22.27 -11.14 -19.65
C LEU A 290 21.25 -10.22 -18.99
N SER A 291 21.33 -8.93 -19.29
CA SER A 291 20.38 -7.92 -18.84
C SER A 291 19.54 -7.39 -20.01
N VAL A 292 18.24 -7.20 -19.81
CA VAL A 292 17.34 -6.46 -20.71
C VAL A 292 16.87 -5.20 -20.01
N SER A 293 16.93 -4.06 -20.70
CA SER A 293 16.35 -2.79 -20.25
C SER A 293 15.48 -2.17 -21.33
N LYS A 294 14.52 -1.34 -20.93
CA LYS A 294 13.73 -0.52 -21.84
C LYS A 294 14.52 0.75 -22.14
N LYS A 295 14.67 1.13 -23.41
CA LYS A 295 15.36 2.37 -23.78
C LYS A 295 14.63 3.57 -23.18
N GLY A 296 15.38 4.47 -22.53
CA GLY A 296 14.81 5.59 -21.79
C GLY A 296 14.27 5.25 -20.39
N SER A 297 14.50 4.02 -19.90
CA SER A 297 14.24 3.61 -18.51
C SER A 297 15.53 3.12 -17.86
N ASP A 298 15.69 3.41 -16.57
CA ASP A 298 16.78 2.86 -15.76
C ASP A 298 16.48 1.43 -15.26
N THR A 299 15.27 0.91 -15.50
CA THR A 299 14.88 -0.43 -15.08
C THR A 299 15.48 -1.48 -16.00
N LYS A 300 16.13 -2.49 -15.40
CA LYS A 300 16.65 -3.67 -16.10
C LYS A 300 16.33 -4.94 -15.33
N VAL A 301 16.17 -6.03 -16.05
CA VAL A 301 16.01 -7.40 -15.53
C VAL A 301 17.13 -8.27 -16.04
N THR A 302 17.54 -9.28 -15.28
CA THR A 302 18.68 -10.13 -15.65
C THR A 302 18.36 -11.62 -15.59
N LYS A 303 19.05 -12.41 -16.41
CA LYS A 303 19.07 -13.88 -16.32
C LYS A 303 20.45 -14.43 -16.62
N ARG A 304 20.71 -15.65 -16.16
CA ARG A 304 21.93 -16.39 -16.53
C ARG A 304 21.73 -17.13 -17.84
N VAL A 305 22.69 -16.98 -18.74
CA VAL A 305 22.73 -17.65 -20.05
C VAL A 305 24.07 -18.34 -20.24
N ASN A 306 24.08 -19.30 -21.16
CA ASN A 306 25.28 -19.98 -21.62
C ASN A 306 25.61 -19.48 -23.03
N LEU A 307 26.89 -19.14 -23.24
CA LEU A 307 27.37 -18.68 -24.54
C LEU A 307 28.18 -19.78 -25.22
N PHE A 308 27.79 -20.14 -26.43
CA PHE A 308 28.36 -21.26 -27.18
C PHE A 308 29.06 -20.79 -28.45
N TRP A 309 30.23 -21.35 -28.74
CA TRP A 309 30.90 -21.11 -30.02
C TRP A 309 30.27 -21.89 -31.19
N ASP A 310 29.52 -22.96 -30.92
CA ASP A 310 28.78 -23.75 -31.91
C ASP A 310 27.58 -24.39 -31.20
N LEU A 311 26.38 -23.83 -31.43
CA LEU A 311 25.14 -24.25 -30.77
C LEU A 311 24.54 -25.52 -31.40
N GLU A 312 24.80 -25.81 -32.67
CA GLU A 312 24.26 -27.01 -33.34
C GLU A 312 24.89 -28.29 -32.80
N LYS A 313 26.21 -28.25 -32.51
CA LYS A 313 26.90 -29.38 -31.85
C LYS A 313 26.42 -29.61 -30.42
N SER A 314 25.98 -28.58 -29.71
CA SER A 314 25.46 -28.74 -28.34
C SER A 314 24.06 -29.37 -28.32
N LYS A 315 23.17 -28.97 -29.23
CA LYS A 315 21.80 -29.51 -29.32
C LYS A 315 21.76 -31.04 -29.44
N LYS A 316 22.71 -31.64 -30.18
CA LYS A 316 22.81 -33.10 -30.37
C LYS A 316 23.16 -33.88 -29.09
N VAL A 317 23.88 -33.25 -28.15
CA VAL A 317 24.30 -33.88 -26.89
C VAL A 317 23.20 -33.79 -25.82
N GLN A 318 22.35 -32.77 -25.89
CA GLN A 318 21.39 -32.38 -24.84
C GLN A 318 20.01 -33.07 -24.93
N GLN A 319 19.75 -33.89 -25.96
CA GLN A 319 18.42 -34.52 -26.17
C GLN A 319 18.00 -35.53 -25.09
N ASN A 320 18.90 -35.93 -24.17
CA ASN A 320 18.68 -37.03 -23.23
C ASN A 320 18.62 -36.62 -21.74
N GLU A 321 18.65 -35.33 -21.40
CA GLU A 321 18.65 -34.89 -20.00
C GLU A 321 17.27 -34.37 -19.56
N GLU A 322 16.79 -34.87 -18.42
CA GLU A 322 15.52 -34.41 -17.83
C GLU A 322 15.66 -33.02 -17.18
N PRO A 323 14.61 -32.17 -17.24
CA PRO A 323 14.62 -30.88 -16.57
C PRO A 323 14.62 -31.04 -15.04
N GLU A 324 15.55 -30.34 -14.39
CA GLU A 324 15.72 -30.36 -12.93
C GLU A 324 15.18 -29.05 -12.33
N LEU A 325 14.34 -29.17 -11.30
CA LEU A 325 13.93 -28.03 -10.47
C LEU A 325 14.99 -27.79 -9.40
N TYR A 326 15.37 -26.53 -9.21
CA TYR A 326 16.29 -26.15 -8.13
C TYR A 326 15.74 -24.97 -7.33
N GLN A 327 16.09 -24.94 -6.05
CA GLN A 327 15.74 -23.85 -5.15
C GLN A 327 16.65 -22.64 -5.38
N LYS A 328 16.04 -21.45 -5.52
CA LYS A 328 16.78 -20.19 -5.59
C LYS A 328 17.03 -19.61 -4.21
N GLU A 329 18.10 -18.83 -4.10
CA GLU A 329 18.29 -17.94 -2.97
C GLU A 329 17.29 -16.79 -3.06
N LEU A 330 16.49 -16.61 -2.01
CA LEU A 330 15.50 -15.53 -1.96
C LEU A 330 16.17 -14.19 -1.77
N ARG A 331 15.66 -13.17 -2.46
CA ARG A 331 16.10 -11.78 -2.29
C ARG A 331 15.86 -11.28 -0.84
N PRO A 332 16.71 -10.39 -0.30
CA PRO A 332 16.64 -9.97 1.10
C PRO A 332 15.27 -9.44 1.56
N VAL A 333 14.57 -8.72 0.68
CA VAL A 333 13.21 -8.21 0.89
C VAL A 333 12.19 -9.29 1.30
N PHE A 334 12.34 -10.56 0.90
CA PHE A 334 11.46 -11.65 1.33
C PHE A 334 11.51 -11.92 2.84
N SER A 335 12.60 -11.54 3.53
CA SER A 335 12.68 -11.60 5.00
C SER A 335 11.71 -10.65 5.70
N LYS A 336 11.11 -9.71 4.96
CA LYS A 336 10.14 -8.71 5.44
C LYS A 336 8.70 -9.05 5.07
N ILE A 337 8.47 -10.17 4.38
CA ILE A 337 7.15 -10.60 3.93
C ILE A 337 6.75 -11.84 4.73
N SER A 338 5.52 -11.85 5.25
CA SER A 338 5.01 -13.02 5.98
C SER A 338 4.81 -14.21 5.04
N PRO A 339 5.11 -15.44 5.49
CA PRO A 339 4.83 -16.66 4.75
C PRO A 339 3.38 -16.74 4.25
N SER A 340 2.39 -16.31 5.04
CA SER A 340 0.97 -16.38 4.65
C SER A 340 0.63 -15.49 3.46
N ILE A 341 1.21 -14.28 3.36
CA ILE A 341 1.08 -13.46 2.15
C ILE A 341 1.64 -14.20 0.94
N LEU A 342 2.87 -14.71 1.07
CA LEU A 342 3.58 -15.36 -0.03
C LEU A 342 2.84 -16.61 -0.50
N ALA A 343 2.35 -17.42 0.44
CA ALA A 343 1.54 -18.59 0.14
C ALA A 343 0.26 -18.21 -0.62
N TYR A 344 -0.47 -17.19 -0.15
CA TYR A 344 -1.67 -16.69 -0.82
C TYR A 344 -1.38 -16.17 -2.23
N ALA A 345 -0.31 -15.40 -2.40
CA ALA A 345 0.13 -14.86 -3.67
C ALA A 345 0.55 -15.96 -4.66
N LEU A 346 1.34 -16.95 -4.21
CA LEU A 346 1.82 -18.05 -5.04
C LEU A 346 0.68 -18.91 -5.59
N VAL A 347 -0.29 -19.30 -4.75
CA VAL A 347 -1.42 -20.13 -5.20
C VAL A 347 -2.42 -19.38 -6.08
N ASN A 348 -2.44 -18.04 -5.99
CA ASN A 348 -3.29 -17.17 -6.82
C ASN A 348 -2.52 -16.48 -7.96
N SER A 349 -1.27 -16.86 -8.21
CA SER A 349 -0.40 -16.22 -9.20
C SER A 349 -0.91 -16.31 -10.65
N GLU A 350 -1.81 -17.25 -10.94
CA GLU A 350 -2.47 -17.41 -12.25
C GLU A 350 -3.96 -16.96 -12.23
N ASN A 351 -4.46 -16.39 -11.12
CA ASN A 351 -5.85 -15.97 -10.96
C ASN A 351 -6.02 -14.46 -11.20
N GLU A 352 -6.32 -14.07 -12.44
CA GLU A 352 -6.49 -12.67 -12.84
C GLU A 352 -7.49 -11.89 -11.97
N ALA A 353 -8.58 -12.52 -11.51
CA ALA A 353 -9.58 -11.84 -10.68
C ALA A 353 -9.02 -11.45 -9.31
N VAL A 354 -8.12 -12.27 -8.75
CA VAL A 354 -7.43 -11.96 -7.49
C VAL A 354 -6.36 -10.91 -7.74
N LEU A 355 -5.55 -11.08 -8.78
CA LEU A 355 -4.46 -10.15 -9.13
C LEU A 355 -4.96 -8.73 -9.45
N ASN A 356 -6.09 -8.61 -10.15
CA ASN A 356 -6.69 -7.32 -10.52
C ASN A 356 -7.56 -6.70 -9.42
N SER A 357 -7.64 -7.33 -8.24
CA SER A 357 -8.38 -6.76 -7.12
C SER A 357 -7.62 -5.55 -6.53
N VAL A 358 -8.35 -4.49 -6.15
CA VAL A 358 -7.79 -3.31 -5.45
C VAL A 358 -6.87 -3.73 -4.29
N LEU A 359 -7.34 -4.71 -3.52
CA LEU A 359 -6.64 -5.32 -2.41
C LEU A 359 -5.26 -5.86 -2.80
N PHE A 360 -5.21 -6.75 -3.79
CA PHE A 360 -3.95 -7.33 -4.23
C PHE A 360 -3.06 -6.32 -4.96
N GLY A 361 -3.65 -5.35 -5.66
CA GLY A 361 -2.90 -4.29 -6.32
C GLY A 361 -2.15 -3.39 -5.34
N ASP A 362 -2.75 -3.02 -4.20
CA ASP A 362 -2.08 -2.23 -3.15
C ASP A 362 -1.01 -3.07 -2.43
N PHE A 363 -1.28 -4.36 -2.22
CA PHE A 363 -0.34 -5.27 -1.58
C PHE A 363 0.84 -5.68 -2.46
N ASN A 364 0.61 -5.90 -3.75
CA ASN A 364 1.65 -6.14 -4.74
C ASN A 364 2.64 -4.97 -4.79
N ALA A 365 2.13 -3.74 -4.58
CA ALA A 365 2.93 -2.53 -4.53
C ALA A 365 3.45 -2.17 -3.14
N ALA A 366 3.14 -2.96 -2.10
CA ALA A 366 3.52 -2.65 -0.72
C ALA A 366 5.02 -2.83 -0.47
N PHE A 367 5.75 -3.52 -1.36
CA PHE A 367 7.18 -3.78 -1.27
C PHE A 367 7.89 -3.23 -2.50
N SER A 368 8.97 -2.48 -2.31
CA SER A 368 9.66 -1.72 -3.37
C SER A 368 10.38 -2.57 -4.41
N GLU A 369 10.67 -3.84 -4.13
CA GLU A 369 11.58 -4.65 -4.96
C GLU A 369 10.95 -5.92 -5.55
N VAL A 370 9.78 -6.35 -5.06
CA VAL A 370 9.18 -7.63 -5.44
C VAL A 370 7.76 -7.42 -5.91
N SER A 371 7.43 -8.05 -7.05
CA SER A 371 6.04 -8.27 -7.40
C SER A 371 5.53 -9.54 -6.72
N LEU A 372 4.46 -9.43 -5.95
CA LEU A 372 3.68 -10.55 -5.45
C LEU A 372 2.75 -11.17 -6.52
N SER A 373 2.85 -10.76 -7.78
CA SER A 373 1.96 -11.20 -8.86
C SER A 373 2.65 -12.14 -9.85
N VAL A 374 2.65 -11.79 -11.14
CA VAL A 374 3.28 -12.54 -12.22
C VAL A 374 4.78 -12.67 -11.96
N GLY A 375 5.34 -13.87 -12.19
CA GLY A 375 6.76 -14.16 -11.97
C GLY A 375 7.15 -14.52 -10.52
N LEU A 376 6.24 -14.37 -9.55
CA LEU A 376 6.55 -14.67 -8.14
C LEU A 376 7.06 -16.11 -7.94
N LYS A 377 6.47 -17.11 -8.61
CA LYS A 377 6.90 -18.51 -8.47
C LYS A 377 8.36 -18.71 -8.89
N ASP A 378 8.82 -17.93 -9.87
CA ASP A 378 10.19 -18.00 -10.39
C ASP A 378 11.20 -17.29 -9.49
N GLU A 379 10.77 -16.52 -8.47
CA GLU A 379 11.66 -16.03 -7.41
C GLU A 379 12.09 -17.15 -6.47
N PHE A 380 11.24 -18.16 -6.29
CA PHE A 380 11.47 -19.28 -5.37
C PHE A 380 12.23 -20.43 -6.03
N LEU A 381 11.83 -20.80 -7.24
CA LEU A 381 12.39 -21.95 -7.95
C LEU A 381 12.88 -21.56 -9.34
N GLY A 382 13.89 -22.28 -9.82
CA GLY A 382 14.31 -22.26 -11.21
C GLY A 382 14.20 -23.64 -11.83
N ILE A 383 14.12 -23.69 -13.15
CA ILE A 383 14.30 -24.92 -13.92
C ILE A 383 15.62 -24.84 -14.64
N LYS A 384 16.46 -25.85 -14.40
CA LYS A 384 17.62 -26.11 -15.24
C LYS A 384 17.15 -27.05 -16.36
N SER A 385 16.97 -26.47 -17.54
CA SER A 385 16.80 -27.22 -18.78
C SER A 385 18.01 -26.95 -19.66
N LEU A 386 18.56 -28.03 -20.24
CA LEU A 386 19.61 -27.92 -21.25
C LEU A 386 19.04 -28.04 -22.67
N ASN A 387 17.74 -28.33 -22.81
CA ASN A 387 17.03 -28.28 -24.08
C ASN A 387 16.12 -27.03 -24.11
N ASP A 388 16.55 -26.00 -24.82
CA ASP A 388 15.78 -24.74 -24.97
C ASP A 388 14.61 -24.87 -25.97
N GLU A 389 14.56 -25.94 -26.79
CA GLU A 389 13.46 -26.15 -27.75
C GLU A 389 12.18 -26.63 -27.04
N GLU A 390 12.32 -27.34 -25.92
CA GLU A 390 11.20 -27.76 -25.08
C GLU A 390 11.02 -26.76 -23.93
N LYS A 391 9.95 -25.96 -23.98
CA LYS A 391 9.64 -25.00 -22.91
C LYS A 391 9.14 -25.74 -21.66
N PHE A 392 9.92 -25.72 -20.59
CA PHE A 392 9.54 -26.27 -19.30
C PHE A 392 9.15 -25.17 -18.31
N SER A 393 8.22 -25.48 -17.41
CA SER A 393 7.81 -24.64 -16.28
C SER A 393 7.38 -25.54 -15.12
N PHE A 394 6.75 -24.96 -14.11
CA PHE A 394 6.21 -25.67 -12.98
C PHE A 394 4.97 -24.95 -12.44
N ASP A 395 4.09 -25.73 -11.83
CA ASP A 395 2.85 -25.26 -11.22
C ASP A 395 2.95 -25.36 -9.71
N ILE A 396 2.48 -24.31 -9.04
CA ILE A 396 2.25 -24.36 -7.59
C ILE A 396 0.98 -25.17 -7.35
N ILE A 397 1.15 -26.34 -6.75
CA ILE A 397 0.04 -27.23 -6.39
C ILE A 397 -0.55 -26.81 -5.04
N SER A 398 0.32 -26.48 -4.09
CA SER A 398 -0.07 -25.97 -2.80
C SER A 398 1.05 -25.18 -2.12
N ALA A 399 0.67 -24.33 -1.18
CA ALA A 399 1.60 -23.59 -0.33
C ALA A 399 1.14 -23.66 1.13
N THR A 400 2.06 -23.99 2.03
CA THR A 400 1.80 -24.15 3.46
C THR A 400 2.69 -23.17 4.23
N PRO A 401 2.14 -22.04 4.71
CA PRO A 401 2.87 -21.04 5.48
C PRO A 401 2.95 -21.40 6.97
N ASP A 402 4.03 -20.96 7.58
CA ASP A 402 4.23 -20.94 9.03
C ASP A 402 4.79 -19.57 9.42
N ASP A 403 3.88 -18.64 9.70
CA ASP A 403 4.18 -17.27 10.10
C ASP A 403 4.92 -17.19 11.44
N GLU A 404 4.80 -18.20 12.30
CA GLU A 404 5.47 -18.21 13.61
C GLU A 404 6.96 -18.50 13.47
N ASN A 405 7.30 -19.47 12.61
CA ASN A 405 8.68 -19.86 12.36
C ASN A 405 9.32 -19.12 11.18
N GLY A 406 8.53 -18.37 10.40
CA GLY A 406 9.02 -17.66 9.21
C GLY A 406 9.42 -18.65 8.11
N THR A 407 8.62 -19.70 7.92
CA THR A 407 8.89 -20.73 6.91
C THR A 407 7.70 -20.92 5.96
N LEU A 408 8.00 -21.27 4.71
CA LEU A 408 7.02 -21.54 3.67
C LEU A 408 7.38 -22.84 2.96
N LYS A 409 6.45 -23.80 2.96
CA LYS A 409 6.57 -25.02 2.17
C LYS A 409 5.75 -24.87 0.90
N ILE A 410 6.35 -25.14 -0.26
CA ILE A 410 5.66 -25.14 -1.54
C ILE A 410 5.72 -26.53 -2.14
N LYS A 411 4.58 -27.00 -2.64
CA LYS A 411 4.48 -28.24 -3.40
C LYS A 411 4.28 -27.89 -4.86
N VAL A 412 5.12 -28.42 -5.73
CA VAL A 412 5.14 -28.07 -7.14
C VAL A 412 5.11 -29.30 -8.04
N LYS A 413 4.66 -29.10 -9.28
CA LYS A 413 4.72 -30.12 -10.33
C LYS A 413 5.30 -29.51 -11.60
N LYS A 414 6.30 -30.17 -12.19
CA LYS A 414 6.89 -29.74 -13.46
C LYS A 414 5.85 -29.79 -14.57
N THR A 415 5.95 -28.86 -15.50
CA THR A 415 5.10 -28.77 -16.68
C THR A 415 5.94 -28.60 -17.94
N LYS A 416 5.42 -29.11 -19.05
CA LYS A 416 6.02 -29.02 -20.38
C LYS A 416 5.02 -28.37 -21.33
N PHE A 417 5.49 -27.42 -22.13
CA PHE A 417 4.70 -26.75 -23.16
C PHE A 417 5.12 -27.28 -24.53
N LYS A 418 4.36 -28.24 -25.07
CA LYS A 418 4.47 -28.67 -26.47
C LYS A 418 3.38 -28.10 -27.37
N GLU A 419 2.17 -27.90 -26.83
CA GLU A 419 0.97 -27.32 -27.48
C GLU A 419 -0.13 -27.09 -26.42
N GLN A 420 -0.19 -27.98 -25.43
CA GLN A 420 -0.92 -27.83 -24.17
C GLN A 420 0.05 -27.99 -22.99
N LYS A 421 -0.34 -27.47 -21.82
CA LYS A 421 0.42 -27.58 -20.57
C LYS A 421 0.29 -28.99 -20.01
N GLU A 422 1.30 -29.83 -20.21
CA GLU A 422 1.33 -31.21 -19.71
C GLU A 422 2.12 -31.28 -18.41
N GLN A 423 1.56 -31.90 -17.36
CA GLN A 423 2.27 -32.09 -16.09
C GLN A 423 3.17 -33.33 -16.15
N ILE A 424 4.45 -33.18 -15.81
CA ILE A 424 5.46 -34.22 -15.92
C ILE A 424 6.17 -34.48 -14.58
N GLY A 425 6.62 -35.72 -14.38
CA GLY A 425 7.32 -36.15 -13.17
C GLY A 425 6.48 -36.13 -11.89
N ASP A 426 7.13 -36.47 -10.79
CA ASP A 426 6.53 -36.50 -9.46
C ASP A 426 6.38 -35.11 -8.84
N LEU A 427 5.49 -35.03 -7.84
CA LEU A 427 5.35 -33.84 -7.00
C LEU A 427 6.62 -33.64 -6.18
N GLN A 428 7.15 -32.42 -6.19
CA GLN A 428 8.31 -32.03 -5.40
C GLN A 428 7.89 -31.02 -4.33
N GLU A 429 8.51 -31.10 -3.17
CA GLU A 429 8.29 -30.18 -2.05
C GLU A 429 9.57 -29.43 -1.73
N PHE A 430 9.47 -28.11 -1.58
CA PHE A 430 10.58 -27.23 -1.24
C PHE A 430 10.22 -26.41 0.00
N THR A 431 11.19 -26.23 0.89
CA THR A 431 11.02 -25.44 2.12
C THR A 431 11.91 -24.21 2.05
N PHE A 432 11.30 -23.06 2.30
CA PHE A 432 11.95 -21.76 2.37
C PHE A 432 11.89 -21.25 3.80
N SER A 433 13.03 -20.77 4.30
CA SER A 433 13.20 -20.25 5.65
C SER A 433 13.68 -18.80 5.60
N ASN A 434 13.80 -18.16 6.76
CA ASN A 434 14.22 -16.75 6.91
C ASN A 434 13.23 -15.74 6.30
N LEU A 435 11.96 -16.11 6.20
CA LEU A 435 10.86 -15.18 5.92
C LEU A 435 10.47 -14.43 7.20
N LYS A 436 9.60 -13.42 7.08
CA LYS A 436 9.18 -12.63 8.23
C LYS A 436 8.48 -13.50 9.28
N LYS A 437 8.96 -13.42 10.53
CA LYS A 437 8.36 -14.09 11.68
C LYS A 437 7.39 -13.16 12.38
N ASN A 438 6.22 -13.67 12.74
CA ASN A 438 5.31 -12.97 13.62
C ASN A 438 5.57 -13.36 15.07
N ASN A 439 5.80 -12.35 15.92
CA ASN A 439 5.96 -12.57 17.34
C ASN A 439 4.59 -12.89 17.98
N LYS A 440 4.43 -14.10 18.55
CA LYS A 440 3.19 -14.51 19.23
C LYS A 440 2.78 -13.59 20.37
N SER A 441 3.75 -12.89 20.99
CA SER A 441 3.56 -12.09 22.19
C SER A 441 3.15 -10.64 21.92
N VAL A 442 3.39 -10.11 20.72
CA VAL A 442 3.09 -8.71 20.38
C VAL A 442 2.49 -8.64 18.99
N ALA A 443 1.23 -8.20 18.90
CA ALA A 443 0.61 -7.92 17.61
C ALA A 443 1.33 -6.77 16.91
N GLU A 444 1.88 -7.03 15.72
CA GLU A 444 2.63 -6.08 14.88
C GLU A 444 1.74 -5.04 14.18
N PHE A 445 0.44 -5.07 14.47
CA PHE A 445 -0.54 -4.16 13.93
C PHE A 445 -1.55 -3.78 15.00
N GLU A 446 -2.31 -2.74 14.70
CA GLU A 446 -3.43 -2.28 15.48
C GLU A 446 -4.57 -1.83 14.59
N PHE A 447 -5.77 -1.83 15.19
CA PHE A 447 -6.93 -1.18 14.61
C PHE A 447 -7.17 0.12 15.38
N GLU A 448 -7.41 1.19 14.64
CA GLU A 448 -7.65 2.51 15.21
C GLU A 448 -8.80 3.19 14.48
N VAL A 449 -9.62 3.93 15.22
CA VAL A 449 -10.65 4.79 14.62
C VAL A 449 -10.08 6.19 14.49
N ASP A 450 -10.16 6.73 13.29
CA ASP A 450 -9.70 8.09 13.00
C ASP A 450 -10.69 9.13 13.53
N SER A 451 -10.45 9.60 14.75
CA SER A 451 -11.31 10.58 15.43
C SER A 451 -11.44 11.90 14.64
N HIS A 452 -10.39 12.27 13.90
CA HIS A 452 -10.36 13.44 13.01
C HIS A 452 -11.30 13.31 11.81
N LYS A 453 -11.68 12.08 11.39
CA LYS A 453 -12.72 11.84 10.38
C LYS A 453 -14.11 11.65 10.94
N VAL A 454 -14.22 11.14 12.16
CA VAL A 454 -15.53 10.84 12.75
C VAL A 454 -16.29 12.13 13.07
N TRP A 455 -15.67 13.09 13.76
CA TRP A 455 -16.36 14.32 14.18
C TRP A 455 -16.88 15.16 13.00
N PRO A 456 -16.09 15.47 11.95
CA PRO A 456 -16.59 16.22 10.81
C PRO A 456 -17.79 15.56 10.15
N GLN A 457 -17.77 14.24 9.98
CA GLN A 457 -18.90 13.52 9.39
C GLN A 457 -20.15 13.58 10.26
N ILE A 458 -20.01 13.47 11.58
CA ILE A 458 -21.14 13.60 12.52
C ILE A 458 -21.72 15.02 12.45
N ARG A 459 -20.86 16.03 12.47
CA ARG A 459 -21.23 17.45 12.39
C ARG A 459 -21.93 17.79 11.07
N ASP A 460 -21.34 17.41 9.95
CA ASP A 460 -21.81 17.77 8.61
C ASP A 460 -23.13 17.06 8.28
N LYS A 461 -23.31 15.83 8.78
CA LYS A 461 -24.60 15.10 8.72
C LYS A 461 -25.62 15.59 9.76
N ARG A 462 -25.26 16.56 10.62
CA ARG A 462 -26.13 17.21 11.60
C ARG A 462 -26.83 16.22 12.54
N ILE A 463 -26.15 15.14 12.93
CA ILE A 463 -26.75 14.03 13.68
C ILE A 463 -27.33 14.48 15.04
N PHE A 464 -26.75 15.51 15.65
CA PHE A 464 -27.17 16.04 16.96
C PHE A 464 -28.19 17.18 16.90
N LYS A 465 -28.63 17.61 15.70
CA LYS A 465 -29.40 18.85 15.52
C LYS A 465 -30.76 18.87 16.24
N ASP A 466 -31.34 17.70 16.52
CA ASP A 466 -32.67 17.58 17.13
C ASP A 466 -32.64 17.13 18.62
N ASN A 467 -31.46 17.10 19.26
CA ASN A 467 -31.32 16.64 20.66
C ASN A 467 -31.85 17.59 21.75
N LYS A 468 -32.57 18.66 21.39
CA LYS A 468 -33.13 19.62 22.36
C LYS A 468 -34.08 18.99 23.40
N HIS A 469 -34.62 17.81 23.12
CA HIS A 469 -35.58 17.12 24.00
C HIS A 469 -35.03 15.93 24.80
N ASN A 470 -33.82 15.43 24.48
CA ASN A 470 -33.15 14.35 25.20
C ASN A 470 -31.73 14.80 25.59
N LYS A 471 -31.62 15.53 26.69
CA LYS A 471 -30.34 16.13 27.13
C LYS A 471 -29.25 15.09 27.41
N ASP A 472 -29.63 13.84 27.71
CA ASP A 472 -28.70 12.82 28.22
C ASP A 472 -28.62 11.53 27.36
N GLY A 473 -29.35 11.43 26.24
CA GLY A 473 -29.50 10.16 25.52
C GLY A 473 -29.52 10.27 23.99
N LEU A 474 -28.81 9.36 23.32
CA LEU A 474 -28.87 9.17 21.87
C LEU A 474 -30.04 8.27 21.48
N THR A 475 -30.82 8.68 20.47
CA THR A 475 -31.83 7.81 19.84
C THR A 475 -31.17 6.62 19.12
N GLU A 476 -31.89 5.52 18.91
CA GLU A 476 -31.36 4.36 18.19
C GLU A 476 -30.91 4.70 16.77
N VAL A 477 -31.64 5.59 16.08
CA VAL A 477 -31.28 6.08 14.75
C VAL A 477 -29.95 6.82 14.78
N GLN A 478 -29.76 7.75 15.74
CA GLN A 478 -28.50 8.46 15.91
C GLN A 478 -27.36 7.51 16.25
N LYS A 479 -27.58 6.56 17.17
CA LYS A 479 -26.59 5.52 17.50
C LYS A 479 -26.20 4.72 16.26
N GLY A 480 -27.14 4.35 15.40
CA GLY A 480 -26.89 3.66 14.15
C GLY A 480 -26.04 4.47 13.16
N LEU A 481 -26.35 5.75 12.98
CA LEU A 481 -25.59 6.63 12.10
C LEU A 481 -24.16 6.86 12.60
N ILE A 482 -24.01 7.09 13.91
CA ILE A 482 -22.70 7.27 14.55
C ILE A 482 -21.88 5.98 14.46
N ALA A 483 -22.48 4.84 14.78
CA ALA A 483 -21.84 3.52 14.67
C ALA A 483 -21.29 3.28 13.26
N LYS A 484 -22.10 3.58 12.24
CA LYS A 484 -21.67 3.45 10.84
C LYS A 484 -20.48 4.34 10.53
N ILE A 485 -20.48 5.60 10.97
CA ILE A 485 -19.34 6.52 10.75
C ILE A 485 -18.08 5.99 11.43
N ILE A 486 -18.18 5.51 12.66
CA ILE A 486 -17.06 4.93 13.41
C ILE A 486 -16.49 3.71 12.69
N PHE A 487 -17.33 2.77 12.27
CA PHE A 487 -16.88 1.58 11.53
C PHE A 487 -16.30 1.94 10.15
N ASP A 488 -16.93 2.88 9.43
CA ASP A 488 -16.43 3.36 8.14
C ASP A 488 -15.10 4.13 8.25
N SER A 489 -14.69 4.49 9.48
CA SER A 489 -13.45 5.21 9.80
C SER A 489 -12.45 4.31 10.53
N LEU A 490 -12.66 3.00 10.54
CA LEU A 490 -11.72 2.04 11.10
C LEU A 490 -10.53 1.83 10.14
N TYR A 491 -9.33 2.03 10.66
CA TYR A 491 -8.08 1.78 9.96
C TYR A 491 -7.38 0.56 10.53
N PHE A 492 -6.68 -0.12 9.63
CA PHE A 492 -5.60 -1.01 9.96
C PHE A 492 -4.28 -0.22 9.90
N LYS A 493 -3.39 -0.43 10.86
CA LYS A 493 -2.08 0.23 10.92
C LYS A 493 -1.00 -0.74 11.35
N ILE A 494 0.12 -0.76 10.64
CA ILE A 494 1.32 -1.50 11.04
C ILE A 494 2.02 -0.73 12.16
N LYS A 495 2.37 -1.43 13.24
CA LYS A 495 3.22 -0.87 14.29
C LYS A 495 4.67 -0.92 13.83
N ASN A 496 5.38 0.20 13.99
CA ASN A 496 6.80 0.32 13.65
C ASN A 496 7.12 -0.20 12.23
N PRO A 497 6.49 0.35 11.17
CA PRO A 497 6.67 -0.14 9.81
C PRO A 497 8.13 0.02 9.35
N ASP A 498 8.67 -1.01 8.71
CA ASP A 498 9.96 -0.95 8.02
C ASP A 498 9.92 0.14 6.92
N PRO A 499 10.99 0.93 6.72
CA PRO A 499 11.03 1.96 5.69
C PRO A 499 10.76 1.46 4.27
N GLU A 500 11.06 0.19 3.96
CA GLU A 500 10.80 -0.44 2.66
C GLU A 500 9.36 -0.93 2.50
N VAL A 501 8.57 -0.88 3.58
CA VAL A 501 7.13 -1.17 3.53
C VAL A 501 6.38 0.11 3.19
N LEU A 502 5.79 0.13 1.99
CA LEU A 502 5.15 1.30 1.40
C LEU A 502 3.70 1.45 1.87
N LEU A 503 2.99 0.36 2.12
CA LEU A 503 1.61 0.38 2.65
C LEU A 503 1.62 0.25 4.17
N LYS A 504 1.39 1.33 4.90
CA LYS A 504 1.53 1.37 6.37
C LYS A 504 0.20 1.41 7.10
N GLU A 505 -0.77 2.10 6.51
CA GLU A 505 -2.14 2.16 7.00
C GLU A 505 -3.14 2.14 5.84
N PHE A 506 -4.33 1.62 6.10
CA PHE A 506 -5.45 1.63 5.17
C PHE A 506 -6.80 1.51 5.89
N LEU A 507 -7.87 1.96 5.22
CA LEU A 507 -9.24 1.82 5.72
C LEU A 507 -9.70 0.37 5.58
N VAL A 508 -10.16 -0.25 6.67
CA VAL A 508 -10.58 -1.66 6.67
C VAL A 508 -11.67 -1.92 5.62
N LYS A 509 -12.65 -1.01 5.50
CA LYS A 509 -13.78 -1.13 4.56
C LYS A 509 -13.36 -1.15 3.08
N ASP A 510 -12.23 -0.55 2.73
CA ASP A 510 -11.77 -0.46 1.33
C ASP A 510 -11.15 -1.80 0.89
N HIS A 511 -10.77 -2.63 1.87
CA HIS A 511 -9.95 -3.82 1.68
C HIS A 511 -10.63 -5.12 2.13
N ILE A 512 -11.64 -5.05 2.99
CA ILE A 512 -12.43 -6.21 3.38
C ILE A 512 -13.61 -6.42 2.41
N LYS A 513 -13.49 -7.40 1.52
CA LYS A 513 -14.57 -7.81 0.60
C LYS A 513 -15.46 -8.87 1.26
N ASN A 514 -16.44 -9.39 0.50
CA ASN A 514 -17.41 -10.45 0.89
C ASN A 514 -16.85 -11.66 1.66
N ASN A 515 -15.53 -11.90 1.62
CA ASN A 515 -14.88 -13.03 2.27
C ASN A 515 -14.41 -12.73 3.71
N ASN A 516 -14.70 -11.55 4.27
CA ASN A 516 -14.39 -11.17 5.66
C ASN A 516 -12.90 -11.27 6.05
N PHE A 517 -11.97 -11.32 5.08
CA PHE A 517 -10.53 -11.35 5.34
C PHE A 517 -9.76 -10.43 4.39
N PHE A 518 -8.53 -10.09 4.74
CA PHE A 518 -7.55 -9.47 3.84
C PHE A 518 -6.15 -10.10 4.02
N PRO A 519 -5.36 -10.25 2.94
CA PRO A 519 -4.03 -10.87 2.96
C PRO A 519 -2.88 -9.89 3.24
N TYR A 520 -2.98 -8.98 4.22
CA TYR A 520 -1.85 -8.07 4.54
C TYR A 520 -1.89 -7.53 5.97
N PRO A 521 -0.73 -7.36 6.66
CA PRO A 521 0.62 -7.81 6.34
C PRO A 521 0.79 -9.32 6.55
N GLN A 522 -0.30 -10.02 6.85
CA GLN A 522 -0.50 -11.46 6.89
C GLN A 522 -1.99 -11.69 6.60
N ILE A 523 -2.41 -12.92 6.37
CA ILE A 523 -3.84 -13.21 6.19
C ILE A 523 -4.58 -13.09 7.52
N ILE A 524 -5.49 -12.12 7.60
CA ILE A 524 -6.31 -11.83 8.78
C ILE A 524 -7.80 -11.88 8.38
N SER A 525 -8.56 -12.71 9.08
CA SER A 525 -10.03 -12.67 9.06
C SER A 525 -10.54 -11.70 10.12
N LEU A 526 -11.59 -10.95 9.80
CA LEU A 526 -12.35 -10.12 10.72
C LEU A 526 -13.81 -10.56 10.71
N GLU A 527 -14.48 -10.54 11.85
CA GLU A 527 -15.95 -10.68 11.89
C GLU A 527 -16.66 -9.37 11.45
N TRP A 528 -16.38 -8.92 10.21
CA TRP A 528 -16.76 -7.60 9.71
C TRP A 528 -18.22 -7.51 9.31
N ASP A 529 -18.71 -8.47 8.52
CA ASP A 529 -20.12 -8.55 8.11
C ASP A 529 -21.08 -8.45 9.29
N GLY A 530 -20.71 -9.06 10.41
CA GLY A 530 -21.46 -8.94 11.66
C GLY A 530 -21.52 -7.49 12.12
N MET A 531 -20.42 -6.76 12.13
CA MET A 531 -20.35 -5.39 12.64
C MET A 531 -21.18 -4.39 11.85
N ILE A 532 -21.21 -4.50 10.52
CA ILE A 532 -21.78 -3.46 9.64
C ILE A 532 -23.25 -3.71 9.23
N ARG A 533 -23.84 -4.87 9.55
CA ARG A 533 -25.25 -5.19 9.25
C ARG A 533 -26.24 -4.41 10.14
N ASN A 534 -27.51 -4.43 9.73
CA ASN A 534 -28.65 -3.82 10.44
C ASN A 534 -28.62 -4.25 11.91
N ASP A 535 -28.20 -3.35 12.80
CA ASP A 535 -27.94 -3.51 14.25
C ASP A 535 -26.49 -3.17 14.69
N ALA A 536 -25.70 -2.54 13.83
CA ALA A 536 -24.40 -1.92 14.17
C ALA A 536 -24.41 -1.19 15.53
N HIS A 537 -25.48 -0.46 15.85
CA HIS A 537 -25.65 0.28 17.12
C HIS A 537 -25.71 -0.61 18.38
N LYS A 538 -26.03 -1.90 18.25
CA LYS A 538 -26.02 -2.88 19.38
C LYS A 538 -24.62 -3.42 19.66
N LYS A 539 -23.68 -3.23 18.73
CA LYS A 539 -22.32 -3.77 18.77
C LYS A 539 -21.28 -2.74 19.22
N ILE A 540 -21.74 -1.50 19.46
CA ILE A 540 -20.93 -0.40 19.94
C ILE A 540 -21.60 0.23 21.15
N SER A 541 -20.83 0.43 22.20
CA SER A 541 -21.21 1.27 23.33
C SER A 541 -21.00 2.72 22.92
N LEU A 542 -22.05 3.53 23.01
CA LEU A 542 -22.02 4.97 22.75
C LEU A 542 -22.60 5.71 23.95
N LYS A 543 -21.80 6.58 24.58
CA LYS A 543 -22.22 7.39 25.73
C LYS A 543 -21.88 8.85 25.50
N LEU A 544 -22.79 9.72 25.92
CA LEU A 544 -22.58 11.16 25.98
C LEU A 544 -22.21 11.51 27.42
N GLU A 545 -20.96 11.91 27.66
CA GLU A 545 -20.47 12.30 28.97
C GLU A 545 -19.56 13.52 28.84
N ASN A 546 -19.71 14.53 29.69
CA ASN A 546 -18.82 15.70 29.75
C ASN A 546 -18.55 16.39 28.38
N LYS A 547 -19.58 16.54 27.54
CA LYS A 547 -19.46 17.08 26.17
C LYS A 547 -18.54 16.25 25.26
N LYS A 548 -18.47 14.95 25.50
CA LYS A 548 -17.78 13.99 24.65
C LYS A 548 -18.70 12.85 24.27
N LEU A 549 -18.49 12.32 23.07
CA LEU A 549 -19.00 11.02 22.66
C LEU A 549 -17.92 9.99 22.96
N ILE A 550 -18.16 9.17 23.98
CA ILE A 550 -17.31 8.03 24.32
C ILE A 550 -17.83 6.83 23.55
N TYR A 551 -16.94 6.16 22.82
CA TYR A 551 -17.26 4.93 22.11
C TYR A 551 -16.35 3.77 22.53
N SER A 552 -16.93 2.56 22.55
CA SER A 552 -16.15 1.32 22.62
C SER A 552 -16.85 0.18 21.90
N PHE A 553 -16.09 -0.70 21.25
CA PHE A 553 -16.59 -1.92 20.62
C PHE A 553 -15.51 -3.00 20.57
N GLU A 554 -15.94 -4.25 20.46
CA GLU A 554 -15.07 -5.41 20.36
C GLU A 554 -14.91 -5.84 18.90
N LEU A 555 -13.70 -5.73 18.35
CA LEU A 555 -13.37 -6.26 17.04
C LEU A 555 -12.73 -7.65 17.17
N LYS A 556 -13.38 -8.65 16.60
CA LYS A 556 -12.85 -10.01 16.55
C LYS A 556 -12.05 -10.23 15.28
N TYR A 557 -10.83 -10.74 15.44
CA TYR A 557 -9.94 -11.08 14.34
C TYR A 557 -9.24 -12.42 14.57
N ALA A 558 -8.89 -13.12 13.49
CA ALA A 558 -8.13 -14.35 13.53
C ALA A 558 -7.06 -14.35 12.44
N ASN A 559 -5.89 -14.87 12.75
CA ASN A 559 -4.86 -15.12 11.74
C ASN A 559 -5.16 -16.44 11.02
N LEU A 560 -4.53 -16.68 9.88
CA LEU A 560 -4.56 -17.99 9.25
C LEU A 560 -4.11 -19.08 10.24
N LEU A 561 -4.82 -20.22 10.25
CA LEU A 561 -4.45 -21.35 11.11
C LEU A 561 -3.02 -21.82 10.73
N PRO A 562 -2.13 -22.07 11.70
CA PRO A 562 -0.76 -22.49 11.41
C PRO A 562 -0.72 -23.75 10.54
N ASN A 563 0.18 -23.78 9.55
CA ASN A 563 0.32 -24.88 8.60
C ASN A 563 -0.93 -25.16 7.75
N SER A 564 -1.82 -24.17 7.57
CA SER A 564 -2.93 -24.28 6.61
C SER A 564 -2.40 -24.44 5.19
N THR A 565 -2.71 -25.56 4.54
CA THR A 565 -2.34 -25.76 3.14
C THR A 565 -3.29 -24.99 2.23
N LEU A 566 -2.78 -23.93 1.61
CA LEU A 566 -3.49 -23.21 0.54
C LEU A 566 -3.33 -23.95 -0.79
N THR A 567 -4.38 -23.96 -1.60
CA THR A 567 -4.33 -24.50 -2.97
C THR A 567 -5.00 -23.52 -3.94
N PRO A 568 -4.66 -23.53 -5.23
CA PRO A 568 -5.28 -22.63 -6.20
C PRO A 568 -6.81 -22.78 -6.36
N ARG A 569 -7.36 -23.95 -5.99
CA ARG A 569 -8.78 -24.28 -6.14
C ARG A 569 -9.59 -24.11 -4.86
N ASP A 570 -8.93 -24.14 -3.70
CA ASP A 570 -9.58 -23.99 -2.40
C ASP A 570 -9.55 -22.53 -1.96
N GLN A 571 -10.72 -21.90 -1.96
CA GLN A 571 -10.88 -20.53 -1.48
C GLN A 571 -11.26 -20.47 0.00
N THR A 572 -11.47 -21.62 0.66
CA THR A 572 -11.84 -21.67 2.07
C THR A 572 -10.60 -21.65 2.95
N LEU A 573 -10.23 -20.45 3.40
CA LEU A 573 -9.15 -20.26 4.37
C LEU A 573 -9.61 -20.73 5.76
N GLN A 574 -8.78 -21.52 6.43
CA GLN A 574 -8.98 -21.90 7.82
C GLN A 574 -8.26 -20.92 8.73
N PHE A 575 -8.95 -20.42 9.75
CA PHE A 575 -8.42 -19.43 10.67
C PHE A 575 -8.25 -20.02 12.07
N SER A 576 -7.30 -19.47 12.82
CA SER A 576 -7.13 -19.79 14.23
C SER A 576 -8.34 -19.36 15.06
N GLU A 577 -8.29 -19.62 16.37
CA GLU A 577 -9.24 -19.03 17.31
C GLU A 577 -9.25 -17.49 17.18
N TYR A 578 -10.45 -16.92 17.19
CA TYR A 578 -10.64 -15.47 17.12
C TYR A 578 -10.19 -14.81 18.42
N LYS A 579 -9.35 -13.79 18.28
CA LYS A 579 -8.95 -12.88 19.33
C LYS A 579 -9.84 -11.65 19.30
N THR A 580 -10.13 -11.10 20.48
CA THR A 580 -10.89 -9.86 20.61
C THR A 580 -9.94 -8.69 20.85
N ALA A 581 -10.07 -7.64 20.04
CA ALA A 581 -9.46 -6.33 20.27
C ALA A 581 -10.54 -5.35 20.73
N GLU A 582 -10.38 -4.77 21.91
CA GLU A 582 -11.24 -3.68 22.37
C GLU A 582 -10.77 -2.37 21.70
N ILE A 583 -11.65 -1.77 20.90
CA ILE A 583 -11.42 -0.48 20.27
C ILE A 583 -12.24 0.56 21.00
N LYS A 584 -11.58 1.58 21.54
CA LYS A 584 -12.23 2.65 22.29
C LYS A 584 -11.64 4.00 21.95
N GLY A 585 -12.42 5.04 22.17
CA GLY A 585 -11.96 6.41 22.03
C GLY A 585 -13.01 7.43 22.45
N GLU A 586 -12.61 8.68 22.35
CA GLU A 586 -13.42 9.82 22.75
C GLU A 586 -13.42 10.84 21.62
N ILE A 587 -14.61 11.36 21.30
CA ILE A 587 -14.78 12.42 20.32
C ILE A 587 -15.28 13.66 21.07
N PRO A 588 -14.51 14.76 21.10
CA PRO A 588 -14.98 16.01 21.69
C PRO A 588 -16.17 16.53 20.90
N LEU A 589 -17.28 16.78 21.59
CA LEU A 589 -18.50 17.36 21.03
C LEU A 589 -18.51 18.84 21.39
N ASP A 590 -17.61 19.58 20.77
CA ASP A 590 -17.51 21.01 21.01
C ASP A 590 -18.88 21.68 20.70
N GLN A 591 -19.49 22.24 21.75
CA GLN A 591 -20.72 23.05 21.81
C GLN A 591 -22.07 22.45 21.35
N PHE A 592 -22.21 21.15 21.03
CA PHE A 592 -23.53 20.60 20.63
C PHE A 592 -24.47 20.15 21.76
N LEU A 593 -24.05 20.22 23.02
CA LEU A 593 -24.90 19.97 24.20
C LEU A 593 -25.34 21.25 24.92
N ILE A 594 -25.34 22.41 24.24
CA ILE A 594 -25.92 23.66 24.77
C ILE A 594 -27.34 23.85 24.24
#